data_AF-A0A8X6IN53-F1
#
_entry.id   AF-A0A8X6IN53-F1
#
_cell.length_a   1.000
_cell.length_b   1.000
_cell.length_c   1.000
_cell.angle_alpha   90.00
_cell.angle_beta   90.00
_cell.angle_gamma   90.00
#
_symmetry.space_group_name_H-M   'P 1'
#
loop_
_entity.id
_entity.type
_entity.pdbx_description
1 polymer ?
#
loop_
_entity_poly.entity_id
_entity_poly.type
_entity_poly.pdbx_seq_one_letter_code
_entity_poly.pdbx_strand_id
1 'polypeptide(L)'
;MYSDLREVIDAAVKGPWTVLKETVHEQNLHTLSEKNKVRSPPKISHFYCTETNYLYTVITNSAPPCSHFYLIREKSTESKSNGVEVIGVRFCCADNESSIPSTSFCMETETNFQISDLKFFSKDTITVLLLEDNLGDKNSPYLFHYSIKSLLSQLKSVKGGTDQPLGQDIPILEVCPFSELNYCKRLEGTKALQLVVTGSRKVSCVLFSTKSLVRLYEMDADEEEEEEETEHEESMKDARKDDMLSDEEVEIDKPDKV
;
A
#
# COMPACT_ATOMS: atom_id res chain seq x y z
N MET A 1 -37.11 34.27 18.91
CA MET A 1 -36.56 35.04 17.77
C MET A 1 -35.34 34.35 17.13
N TYR A 2 -34.23 34.11 17.85
CA TYR A 2 -33.11 33.31 17.30
C TYR A 2 -33.46 31.82 17.14
N SER A 3 -34.34 31.28 17.99
CA SER A 3 -34.90 29.92 17.88
C SER A 3 -35.66 29.72 16.58
N ASP A 4 -36.55 30.67 16.26
CA ASP A 4 -37.51 30.55 15.17
C ASP A 4 -36.80 30.65 13.82
N LEU A 5 -35.77 31.52 13.74
CA LEU A 5 -34.90 31.59 12.56
C LEU A 5 -34.12 30.29 12.35
N ARG A 6 -33.64 29.65 13.43
CA ARG A 6 -32.89 28.39 13.35
C ARG A 6 -33.77 27.24 12.90
N GLU A 7 -35.02 27.18 13.36
CA GLU A 7 -35.99 26.18 12.91
C GLU A 7 -36.31 26.29 11.42
N VAL A 8 -36.47 27.52 10.91
CA VAL A 8 -36.70 27.76 9.48
C VAL A 8 -35.48 27.34 8.65
N ILE A 9 -34.26 27.66 9.10
CA ILE A 9 -33.02 27.24 8.42
C ILE A 9 -32.87 25.72 8.45
N ASP A 10 -33.08 25.08 9.59
CA ASP A 10 -32.98 23.63 9.73
C ASP A 10 -34.03 22.91 8.85
N ALA A 11 -35.25 23.45 8.76
CA ALA A 11 -36.28 22.92 7.86
C ALA A 11 -35.88 23.06 6.39
N ALA A 12 -35.32 24.21 6.00
CA ALA A 12 -34.84 24.46 4.64
C ALA A 12 -33.68 23.52 4.23
N VAL A 13 -32.79 23.17 5.17
CA VAL A 13 -31.68 22.22 4.93
C VAL A 13 -32.14 20.76 4.95
N LYS A 14 -33.07 20.40 5.85
CA LYS A 14 -33.60 19.03 5.95
C LYS A 14 -34.48 18.64 4.78
N GLY A 15 -35.23 19.58 4.20
CA GLY A 15 -36.09 19.32 3.04
C GLY A 15 -35.37 18.58 1.91
N PRO A 16 -34.31 19.16 1.32
CA PRO A 16 -33.51 18.51 0.26
C PRO A 16 -32.93 17.15 0.66
N TRP A 17 -32.44 17.02 1.90
CA TRP A 17 -31.91 15.74 2.41
C TRP A 17 -32.96 14.64 2.39
N THR A 18 -34.19 14.95 2.80
CA THR A 18 -35.29 13.99 2.87
C THR A 18 -35.68 13.52 1.48
N VAL A 19 -35.80 14.46 0.54
CA VAL A 19 -36.07 14.16 -0.88
C VAL A 19 -34.95 13.30 -1.48
N LEU A 20 -33.69 13.66 -1.25
CA LEU A 20 -32.55 12.87 -1.75
C LEU A 20 -32.58 11.44 -1.20
N LYS A 21 -32.83 11.28 0.11
CA LYS A 21 -32.94 9.96 0.73
C LYS A 21 -34.03 9.11 0.10
N GLU A 22 -35.18 9.69 -0.22
CA GLU A 22 -36.30 8.98 -0.86
C GLU A 22 -36.00 8.62 -2.32
N THR A 23 -35.19 9.41 -3.02
CA THR A 23 -34.79 9.15 -4.41
C THR A 23 -33.68 8.11 -4.56
N VAL A 24 -32.90 7.84 -3.49
CA VAL A 24 -31.84 6.84 -3.52
C VAL A 24 -32.44 5.46 -3.33
N HIS A 25 -32.26 4.60 -4.34
CA HIS A 25 -32.63 3.20 -4.26
C HIS A 25 -31.38 2.33 -4.41
N GLU A 26 -31.27 1.33 -3.54
CA GLU A 26 -30.24 0.31 -3.64
C GLU A 26 -30.47 -0.47 -4.94
N GLN A 27 -29.55 -0.34 -5.89
CA GLN A 27 -29.65 -1.01 -7.19
C GLN A 27 -29.02 -2.40 -7.15
N ASN A 28 -27.83 -2.51 -6.54
CA ASN A 28 -27.01 -3.71 -6.55
C ASN A 28 -26.46 -3.96 -5.14
N LEU A 29 -26.68 -5.17 -4.61
CA LEU A 29 -26.07 -5.67 -3.38
C LEU A 29 -25.27 -6.93 -3.68
N HIS A 30 -23.99 -6.92 -3.34
CA HIS A 30 -23.10 -8.07 -3.53
C HIS A 30 -22.38 -8.40 -2.22
N THR A 31 -22.62 -9.61 -1.71
CA THR A 31 -21.95 -10.12 -0.52
C THR A 31 -20.65 -10.81 -0.93
N LEU A 32 -19.50 -10.24 -0.55
CA LEU A 32 -18.18 -10.78 -0.92
C LEU A 32 -17.68 -11.82 0.09
N SER A 33 -17.79 -11.53 1.38
CA SER A 33 -17.38 -12.43 2.46
C SER A 33 -18.18 -12.17 3.74
N GLU A 34 -18.35 -13.21 4.55
CA GLU A 34 -18.92 -13.07 5.89
C GLU A 34 -17.85 -12.51 6.86
N LYS A 35 -18.21 -11.46 7.60
CA LYS A 35 -17.30 -10.85 8.58
C LYS A 35 -16.99 -11.83 9.70
N ASN A 36 -15.71 -12.06 9.93
CA ASN A 36 -15.23 -12.67 11.16
C ASN A 36 -15.14 -11.59 12.26
N LYS A 37 -15.89 -11.74 13.36
CA LYS A 37 -16.16 -10.69 14.38
C LYS A 37 -14.93 -10.07 15.07
N VAL A 38 -13.74 -10.65 14.89
CA VAL A 38 -12.56 -10.37 15.71
C VAL A 38 -11.53 -9.46 15.03
N ARG A 39 -11.63 -9.20 13.72
CA ARG A 39 -10.59 -8.46 12.99
C ARG A 39 -11.05 -7.11 12.44
N SER A 40 -10.08 -6.21 12.21
CA SER A 40 -10.28 -4.91 11.55
C SER A 40 -11.03 -5.06 10.22
N PRO A 41 -11.72 -4.01 9.72
CA PRO A 41 -12.41 -4.12 8.44
C PRO A 41 -11.43 -4.38 7.28
N PRO A 42 -11.91 -4.98 6.18
CA PRO A 42 -11.12 -5.10 4.96
C PRO A 42 -10.73 -3.71 4.43
N LYS A 43 -9.60 -3.65 3.73
CA LYS A 43 -9.13 -2.42 3.08
C LYS A 43 -9.84 -2.25 1.76
N ILE A 44 -10.27 -1.03 1.51
CA ILE A 44 -11.01 -0.65 0.32
C ILE A 44 -10.31 0.53 -0.34
N SER A 45 -10.24 0.50 -1.67
CA SER A 45 -9.84 1.63 -2.49
C SER A 45 -10.76 1.70 -3.70
N HIS A 46 -11.16 2.92 -4.07
CA HIS A 46 -12.00 3.16 -5.24
C HIS A 46 -11.27 4.07 -6.22
N PHE A 47 -11.52 3.89 -7.50
CA PHE A 47 -11.08 4.77 -8.57
C PHE A 47 -12.17 4.89 -9.63
N TYR A 48 -12.62 6.12 -9.89
CA TYR A 48 -13.60 6.39 -10.94
C TYR A 48 -12.89 6.86 -12.20
N CYS A 49 -13.05 6.13 -13.30
CA CYS A 49 -12.50 6.51 -14.59
C CYS A 49 -13.56 7.24 -15.41
N THR A 50 -13.40 8.56 -15.58
CA THR A 50 -14.31 9.41 -16.36
C THR A 50 -14.27 9.09 -17.86
N GLU A 51 -13.15 8.58 -18.37
CA GLU A 51 -13.00 8.23 -19.80
C GLU A 51 -13.85 7.02 -20.17
N THR A 52 -13.88 6.01 -19.31
CA THR A 52 -14.55 4.73 -19.58
C THR A 52 -15.89 4.60 -18.85
N ASN A 53 -16.21 5.54 -17.94
CA ASN A 53 -17.38 5.52 -17.05
C ASN A 53 -17.47 4.25 -16.20
N TYR A 54 -16.33 3.71 -15.78
CA TYR A 54 -16.25 2.58 -14.86
C TYR A 54 -15.79 3.03 -13.47
N LEU A 55 -16.44 2.46 -12.46
CA LEU A 55 -16.01 2.47 -11.08
C LEU A 55 -15.19 1.20 -10.82
N TYR A 56 -13.93 1.39 -10.48
CA TYR A 56 -13.05 0.32 -10.03
C TYR A 56 -13.01 0.32 -8.51
N THR A 57 -13.20 -0.84 -7.93
CA THR A 57 -13.13 -1.05 -6.48
C THR A 57 -12.18 -2.21 -6.22
N VAL A 58 -11.16 -1.96 -5.40
CA VAL A 58 -10.31 -3.03 -4.87
C VAL A 58 -10.63 -3.23 -3.41
N ILE A 59 -10.87 -4.48 -3.03
CA ILE A 59 -11.19 -4.85 -1.66
C ILE A 59 -10.33 -6.03 -1.22
N THR A 60 -9.79 -5.99 -0.01
CA THR A 60 -9.16 -7.19 0.56
C THR A 60 -10.21 -8.22 0.97
N ASN A 61 -9.89 -9.51 0.86
CA ASN A 61 -10.84 -10.57 1.21
C ASN A 61 -11.26 -10.55 2.71
N SER A 62 -10.35 -10.04 3.54
CA SER A 62 -10.44 -10.03 4.99
C SER A 62 -9.58 -8.88 5.54
N ALA A 63 -9.54 -8.79 6.86
CA ALA A 63 -8.67 -7.86 7.57
C ALA A 63 -7.19 -8.10 7.23
N PRO A 64 -6.40 -7.05 6.96
CA PRO A 64 -4.97 -7.21 6.78
C PRO A 64 -4.26 -7.72 8.03
N PRO A 65 -3.16 -8.49 7.89
CA PRO A 65 -2.62 -8.98 6.62
C PRO A 65 -3.50 -10.07 6.00
N CYS A 66 -3.69 -10.05 4.67
CA CYS A 66 -4.60 -10.95 3.96
C CYS A 66 -3.98 -11.61 2.72
N SER A 67 -4.49 -12.76 2.28
CA SER A 67 -3.88 -13.54 1.19
C SER A 67 -4.18 -13.03 -0.21
N HIS A 68 -5.35 -12.42 -0.44
CA HIS A 68 -5.74 -11.92 -1.76
C HIS A 68 -6.70 -10.74 -1.64
N PHE A 69 -6.83 -10.01 -2.74
CA PHE A 69 -7.83 -8.96 -2.91
C PHE A 69 -8.73 -9.28 -4.11
N TYR A 70 -9.89 -8.63 -4.16
CA TYR A 70 -10.79 -8.66 -5.31
C TYR A 70 -10.75 -7.32 -6.03
N LEU A 71 -10.56 -7.35 -7.34
CA LEU A 71 -10.78 -6.22 -8.23
C LEU A 71 -12.19 -6.33 -8.81
N ILE A 72 -12.98 -5.29 -8.59
CA ILE A 72 -14.37 -5.19 -8.97
C ILE A 72 -14.50 -4.00 -9.93
N ARG A 73 -15.13 -4.22 -11.08
CA ARG A 73 -15.40 -3.20 -12.10
C ARG A 73 -16.91 -3.12 -12.34
N GLU A 74 -17.47 -1.93 -12.18
CA GLU A 74 -18.89 -1.65 -12.41
C GLU A 74 -19.04 -0.46 -13.36
N LYS A 75 -20.00 -0.55 -14.30
CA LYS A 75 -20.26 0.54 -15.25
C LYS A 75 -21.29 1.51 -14.66
N SER A 76 -20.97 2.79 -14.62
CA SER A 76 -21.79 3.85 -14.01
C SER A 76 -23.06 4.22 -14.79
N THR A 77 -23.35 3.59 -15.93
CA THR A 77 -24.46 3.98 -16.81
C THR A 77 -25.82 3.51 -16.26
N GLU A 78 -26.81 4.40 -16.28
CA GLU A 78 -28.21 4.26 -15.78
C GLU A 78 -29.03 3.09 -16.35
N SER A 79 -28.49 2.30 -17.28
CA SER A 79 -29.15 1.11 -17.83
C SER A 79 -29.05 -0.06 -16.84
N LYS A 80 -30.19 -0.46 -16.28
CA LYS A 80 -30.44 -1.51 -15.27
C LYS A 80 -29.95 -2.95 -15.56
N SER A 81 -28.80 -3.17 -16.20
CA SER A 81 -28.40 -4.54 -16.56
C SER A 81 -26.91 -4.78 -16.81
N ASN A 82 -25.99 -3.99 -16.25
CA ASN A 82 -24.58 -4.36 -16.34
C ASN A 82 -24.18 -5.09 -15.06
N GLY A 83 -24.06 -6.41 -15.17
CA GLY A 83 -23.49 -7.24 -14.11
C GLY A 83 -22.12 -6.73 -13.71
N VAL A 84 -21.76 -6.95 -12.46
CA VAL A 84 -20.48 -6.53 -11.91
C VAL A 84 -19.40 -7.48 -12.38
N GLU A 85 -18.27 -6.96 -12.82
CA GLU A 85 -17.14 -7.77 -13.25
C GLU A 85 -16.12 -7.91 -12.12
N VAL A 86 -15.72 -9.15 -11.82
CA VAL A 86 -14.86 -9.45 -10.67
C VAL A 86 -13.74 -10.41 -11.03
N ILE A 87 -12.58 -10.20 -10.40
CA ILE A 87 -11.46 -11.15 -10.35
C ILE A 87 -10.76 -11.07 -8.98
N GLY A 88 -10.31 -12.20 -8.46
CA GLY A 88 -9.45 -12.28 -7.29
C GLY A 88 -7.98 -12.29 -7.70
N VAL A 89 -7.10 -11.70 -6.91
CA VAL A 89 -5.66 -11.65 -7.19
C VAL A 89 -4.88 -12.02 -5.94
N ARG A 90 -4.02 -13.02 -6.07
CA ARG A 90 -3.09 -13.49 -5.05
C ARG A 90 -1.66 -13.29 -5.55
N PHE A 91 -0.78 -12.87 -4.65
CA PHE A 91 0.64 -12.73 -4.92
C PHE A 91 1.42 -13.93 -4.41
N CYS A 92 2.14 -14.60 -5.30
CA CYS A 92 3.01 -15.73 -4.98
C CYS A 92 4.14 -15.82 -6.00
N CYS A 93 5.30 -16.32 -5.57
CA CYS A 93 6.40 -16.68 -6.45
C CYS A 93 6.52 -18.20 -6.45
N ALA A 94 6.47 -18.82 -7.63
CA ALA A 94 6.71 -20.24 -7.83
C ALA A 94 7.84 -20.42 -8.84
N ASP A 95 8.78 -21.32 -8.52
CA ASP A 95 9.89 -21.70 -9.38
C ASP A 95 9.39 -22.60 -10.51
N ASN A 96 8.62 -22.06 -11.45
CA ASN A 96 8.37 -22.77 -12.69
C ASN A 96 9.54 -22.51 -13.63
N GLU A 97 10.45 -23.49 -13.71
CA GLU A 97 11.52 -23.58 -14.69
C GLU A 97 11.03 -23.16 -16.09
N SER A 98 11.47 -22.00 -16.58
CA SER A 98 12.07 -21.83 -17.91
C SER A 98 12.29 -20.36 -18.26
N SER A 99 13.51 -20.07 -18.73
CA SER A 99 13.98 -18.88 -19.47
C SER A 99 14.44 -17.60 -18.71
N ILE A 100 15.58 -17.71 -17.98
CA ILE A 100 16.84 -16.87 -18.05
C ILE A 100 16.75 -15.34 -17.74
N PRO A 101 17.82 -14.64 -17.26
CA PRO A 101 18.93 -14.95 -16.33
C PRO A 101 19.01 -14.01 -15.10
N SER A 102 19.59 -14.52 -14.01
CA SER A 102 20.55 -13.81 -13.15
C SER A 102 20.30 -12.34 -12.75
N THR A 103 19.39 -12.13 -11.80
CA THR A 103 19.64 -11.25 -10.65
C THR A 103 19.16 -11.98 -9.39
N SER A 104 20.04 -12.08 -8.40
CA SER A 104 20.14 -12.90 -7.19
C SER A 104 18.93 -13.04 -6.23
N PHE A 105 17.68 -13.02 -6.68
CA PHE A 105 16.49 -13.13 -5.82
C PHE A 105 15.65 -14.40 -6.05
N CYS A 106 16.25 -15.49 -6.51
CA CYS A 106 15.58 -16.79 -6.59
C CYS A 106 15.51 -17.43 -5.19
N MET A 107 14.35 -17.34 -4.54
CA MET A 107 14.05 -18.03 -3.27
C MET A 107 13.64 -19.47 -3.56
N GLU A 108 14.33 -20.45 -2.97
CA GLU A 108 14.20 -21.91 -3.19
C GLU A 108 12.85 -22.55 -2.73
N THR A 109 11.83 -21.75 -2.44
CA THR A 109 10.52 -22.20 -1.94
C THR A 109 9.39 -21.33 -2.48
N GLU A 110 8.19 -21.90 -2.67
CA GLU A 110 6.98 -21.14 -2.97
C GLU A 110 6.73 -20.06 -1.91
N THR A 111 7.13 -18.82 -2.21
CA THR A 111 6.95 -17.69 -1.29
C THR A 111 5.57 -17.10 -1.52
N ASN A 112 4.72 -17.22 -0.49
CA ASN A 112 3.42 -16.57 -0.46
C ASN A 112 3.57 -15.17 0.13
N PHE A 113 2.82 -14.22 -0.43
CA PHE A 113 2.79 -12.85 0.07
C PHE A 113 1.43 -12.55 0.72
N GLN A 114 1.49 -11.83 1.83
CA GLN A 114 0.33 -11.27 2.49
C GLN A 114 0.24 -9.77 2.23
N ILE A 115 -0.97 -9.29 1.94
CA ILE A 115 -1.24 -7.89 1.65
C ILE A 115 -1.55 -7.16 2.96
N SER A 116 -0.77 -6.13 3.28
CA SER A 116 -0.95 -5.27 4.46
C SER A 116 -1.86 -4.07 4.18
N ASP A 117 -1.67 -3.42 3.03
CA ASP A 117 -2.53 -2.34 2.55
C ASP A 117 -2.47 -2.26 1.03
N LEU A 118 -3.44 -1.59 0.43
CA LEU A 118 -3.51 -1.36 -1.01
C LEU A 118 -4.22 -0.05 -1.33
N LYS A 119 -3.80 0.62 -2.40
CA LYS A 119 -4.44 1.85 -2.91
C LYS A 119 -4.28 1.98 -4.42
N PHE A 120 -5.23 2.65 -5.06
CA PHE A 120 -5.10 3.06 -6.45
C PHE A 120 -4.09 4.20 -6.58
N PHE A 121 -3.02 3.98 -7.35
CA PHE A 121 -2.07 5.02 -7.72
C PHE A 121 -2.59 5.79 -8.93
N SER A 122 -3.03 5.06 -9.96
CA SER A 122 -3.55 5.63 -11.20
C SER A 122 -4.75 4.81 -11.71
N LYS A 123 -5.28 5.16 -12.89
CA LYS A 123 -6.34 4.40 -13.56
C LYS A 123 -5.95 2.97 -13.93
N ASP A 124 -4.65 2.74 -14.09
CA ASP A 124 -4.10 1.48 -14.60
C ASP A 124 -3.16 0.79 -13.59
N THR A 125 -2.90 1.41 -12.44
CA THR A 125 -1.90 0.92 -11.48
C THR A 125 -2.43 1.00 -10.07
N ILE A 126 -2.26 -0.09 -9.34
CA ILE A 126 -2.46 -0.14 -7.89
C ILE A 126 -1.11 -0.28 -7.19
N THR A 127 -0.98 0.35 -6.05
CA THR A 127 0.16 0.17 -5.15
C THR A 127 -0.28 -0.72 -4.01
N VAL A 128 0.53 -1.74 -3.71
CA VAL A 128 0.24 -2.77 -2.73
C VAL A 128 1.43 -2.86 -1.77
N LEU A 129 1.15 -2.92 -0.48
CA LEU A 129 2.14 -3.29 0.54
C LEU A 129 2.07 -4.79 0.77
N LEU A 130 3.15 -5.48 0.39
CA LEU A 130 3.28 -6.92 0.55
C LEU A 130 4.17 -7.24 1.76
N LEU A 131 3.87 -8.34 2.42
CA LEU A 131 4.64 -8.94 3.48
C LEU A 131 4.92 -10.38 3.06
N GLU A 132 6.19 -10.76 3.06
CA GLU A 132 6.57 -12.15 2.80
C GLU A 132 6.11 -13.04 3.95
N ASP A 133 5.51 -14.20 3.64
CA ASP A 133 5.03 -15.17 4.63
C ASP A 133 6.17 -16.10 5.09
N ASN A 134 7.31 -15.52 5.44
CA ASN A 134 8.44 -16.26 5.98
C ASN A 134 8.27 -16.44 7.50
N LEU A 135 8.57 -17.65 7.99
CA LEU A 135 8.50 -18.05 9.40
C LEU A 135 9.52 -17.35 10.32
N GLY A 136 10.28 -16.37 9.81
CA GLY A 136 11.35 -15.67 10.55
C GLY A 136 10.99 -14.24 10.94
N ASP A 137 11.62 -13.73 12.00
CA ASP A 137 11.36 -12.39 12.59
C ASP A 137 11.76 -11.18 11.70
N LYS A 138 12.12 -11.39 10.43
CA LYS A 138 12.58 -10.34 9.51
C LYS A 138 11.68 -10.23 8.27
N ASN A 139 10.37 -10.12 8.45
CA ASN A 139 9.45 -9.87 7.34
C ASN A 139 9.53 -8.39 6.93
N SER A 140 10.52 -8.08 6.09
CA SER A 140 10.63 -6.79 5.41
C SER A 140 9.41 -6.59 4.51
N PRO A 141 8.69 -5.45 4.61
CA PRO A 141 7.61 -5.16 3.69
C PRO A 141 8.16 -4.81 2.31
N TYR A 142 7.40 -5.11 1.26
CA TYR A 142 7.67 -4.68 -0.11
C TYR A 142 6.60 -3.68 -0.56
N LEU A 143 7.05 -2.61 -1.23
CA LEU A 143 6.20 -1.67 -1.93
C LEU A 143 6.12 -2.09 -3.39
N PHE A 144 4.94 -2.49 -3.83
CA PHE A 144 4.73 -3.09 -5.14
C PHE A 144 3.73 -2.30 -5.97
N HIS A 145 4.09 -1.96 -7.21
CA HIS A 145 3.21 -1.32 -8.19
C HIS A 145 2.73 -2.35 -9.20
N TYR A 146 1.45 -2.65 -9.16
CA TYR A 146 0.85 -3.64 -10.03
C TYR A 146 -0.01 -2.99 -11.11
N SER A 147 0.30 -3.29 -12.36
CA SER A 147 -0.50 -2.87 -13.52
C SER A 147 -1.76 -3.72 -13.64
N ILE A 148 -2.93 -3.10 -13.55
CA ILE A 148 -4.22 -3.81 -13.67
C ILE A 148 -4.67 -4.02 -15.12
N LYS A 149 -3.93 -3.49 -16.11
CA LYS A 149 -4.31 -3.56 -17.54
C LYS A 149 -4.54 -4.99 -18.03
N SER A 150 -3.67 -5.91 -17.62
CA SER A 150 -3.73 -7.33 -17.97
C SER A 150 -4.86 -8.09 -17.26
N LEU A 151 -5.35 -7.57 -16.13
CA LEU A 151 -6.50 -8.14 -15.43
C LEU A 151 -7.81 -7.84 -16.14
N LEU A 152 -7.89 -6.72 -16.85
CA LEU A 152 -9.14 -6.23 -17.42
C LEU A 152 -9.77 -7.19 -18.44
N SER A 153 -8.96 -8.00 -19.11
CA SER A 153 -9.40 -9.04 -20.06
C SER A 153 -9.83 -10.35 -19.39
N GLN A 154 -9.44 -10.56 -18.13
CA GLN A 154 -9.70 -11.79 -17.37
C GLN A 154 -10.86 -11.67 -16.38
N LEU A 155 -11.41 -10.46 -16.26
CA LEU A 155 -12.58 -10.17 -15.44
C LEU A 155 -13.77 -11.04 -15.85
N LYS A 156 -14.42 -11.66 -14.86
CA LYS A 156 -15.66 -12.41 -15.08
C LYS A 156 -16.87 -11.56 -14.72
N SER A 157 -17.82 -11.46 -15.63
CA SER A 157 -19.11 -10.83 -15.35
C SER A 157 -19.94 -11.72 -14.44
N VAL A 158 -20.32 -11.18 -13.29
CA VAL A 158 -21.21 -11.83 -12.33
C VAL A 158 -22.54 -11.09 -12.29
N LYS A 159 -23.62 -11.84 -12.46
CA LYS A 159 -24.99 -11.34 -12.29
C LYS A 159 -25.37 -11.54 -10.83
N GLY A 160 -25.74 -10.47 -10.13
CA GLY A 160 -26.10 -10.54 -8.71
C GLY A 160 -27.34 -11.42 -8.48
N GLY A 161 -27.16 -12.52 -7.75
CA GLY A 161 -28.23 -13.19 -7.02
C GLY A 161 -28.12 -12.77 -5.55
N THR A 162 -29.22 -12.40 -4.93
CA THR A 162 -29.28 -11.77 -3.60
C THR A 162 -28.80 -12.65 -2.44
N ASP A 163 -28.65 -13.97 -2.63
CA ASP A 163 -28.55 -14.91 -1.49
C ASP A 163 -27.27 -15.75 -1.44
N GLN A 164 -26.31 -15.59 -2.36
CA GLN A 164 -25.09 -16.41 -2.38
C GLN A 164 -23.82 -15.56 -2.33
N PRO A 165 -22.85 -15.87 -1.44
CA PRO A 165 -21.63 -15.10 -1.32
C PRO A 165 -20.80 -15.25 -2.59
N LEU A 166 -20.50 -14.11 -3.23
CA LEU A 166 -19.70 -14.02 -4.45
C LEU A 166 -18.33 -14.68 -4.28
N GLY A 167 -17.79 -14.69 -3.05
CA GLY A 167 -16.47 -15.20 -2.69
C GLY A 167 -16.13 -16.61 -3.16
N GLN A 168 -17.11 -17.50 -3.39
CA GLN A 168 -16.85 -18.91 -3.74
C GLN A 168 -16.58 -19.15 -5.23
N ASP A 169 -17.19 -18.36 -6.12
CA ASP A 169 -17.13 -18.59 -7.59
C ASP A 169 -16.17 -17.63 -8.31
N ILE A 170 -15.48 -16.75 -7.58
CA ILE A 170 -14.54 -15.79 -8.16
C ILE A 170 -13.22 -16.49 -8.49
N PRO A 171 -12.74 -16.44 -9.75
CA PRO A 171 -11.42 -16.94 -10.10
C PRO A 171 -10.34 -16.11 -9.39
N ILE A 172 -9.38 -16.80 -8.78
CA ILE A 172 -8.21 -16.17 -8.16
C ILE A 172 -7.03 -16.35 -9.14
N LEU A 173 -6.48 -15.24 -9.61
CA LEU A 173 -5.27 -15.21 -10.42
C LEU A 173 -4.05 -15.11 -9.52
N GLU A 174 -3.05 -15.92 -9.82
CA GLU A 174 -1.74 -15.87 -9.19
C GLU A 174 -0.79 -14.97 -9.98
N VAL A 175 -0.14 -14.05 -9.28
CA VAL A 175 0.74 -13.04 -9.87
C VAL A 175 2.06 -13.04 -9.12
N CYS A 176 3.16 -13.14 -9.87
CA CYS A 176 4.51 -12.96 -9.33
C CYS A 176 4.85 -11.46 -9.25
N PRO A 177 5.18 -10.93 -8.06
CA PRO A 177 5.51 -9.51 -7.90
C PRO A 177 6.89 -9.12 -8.46
N PHE A 178 7.78 -10.09 -8.73
CA PHE A 178 9.15 -9.82 -9.21
C PHE A 178 9.30 -9.87 -10.74
N SER A 179 8.21 -9.73 -11.49
CA SER A 179 8.30 -9.57 -12.94
C SER A 179 8.92 -8.21 -13.29
N GLU A 180 9.84 -8.20 -14.27
CA GLU A 180 10.51 -6.99 -14.80
C GLU A 180 9.54 -5.84 -15.20
N LEU A 181 8.26 -6.16 -15.44
CA LEU A 181 7.24 -5.19 -15.82
C LEU A 181 6.68 -4.36 -14.66
N ASN A 182 6.99 -4.72 -13.41
CA ASN A 182 6.42 -4.08 -12.23
C ASN A 182 7.50 -3.51 -11.32
N TYR A 183 7.28 -2.30 -10.81
CA TYR A 183 8.14 -1.73 -9.77
C TYR A 183 7.89 -2.46 -8.46
N CYS A 184 8.96 -3.01 -7.88
CA CYS A 184 8.96 -3.67 -6.57
C CYS A 184 10.17 -3.18 -5.78
N LYS A 185 9.94 -2.46 -4.68
CA LYS A 185 11.00 -1.99 -3.78
C LYS A 185 10.87 -2.65 -2.42
N ARG A 186 11.94 -3.28 -1.96
CA ARG A 186 12.03 -3.78 -0.58
C ARG A 186 12.16 -2.58 0.35
N LEU A 187 11.31 -2.52 1.38
CA LEU A 187 11.35 -1.46 2.36
C LEU A 187 12.22 -1.89 3.54
N GLU A 188 13.21 -1.07 3.87
CA GLU A 188 14.02 -1.28 5.06
C GLU A 188 13.23 -0.99 6.34
N GLY A 189 13.55 -1.68 7.43
CA GLY A 189 12.94 -1.43 8.73
C GLY A 189 11.75 -2.35 9.06
N THR A 190 10.95 -1.90 10.02
CA THR A 190 9.89 -2.71 10.65
C THR A 190 8.66 -2.90 9.73
N LYS A 191 7.68 -3.70 10.17
CA LYS A 191 6.42 -3.94 9.45
C LYS A 191 5.72 -2.65 8.99
N ALA A 192 5.33 -2.57 7.72
CA ALA A 192 4.54 -1.46 7.18
C ALA A 192 3.05 -1.63 7.51
N LEU A 193 2.40 -0.54 7.91
CA LEU A 193 1.03 -0.54 8.42
C LEU A 193 0.01 0.06 7.44
N GLN A 194 0.33 1.22 6.86
CA GLN A 194 -0.59 1.94 5.99
C GLN A 194 0.11 2.55 4.80
N LEU A 195 -0.65 2.68 3.72
CA LEU A 195 -0.20 3.25 2.45
C LEU A 195 -1.11 4.42 2.07
N VAL A 196 -0.48 5.51 1.65
CA VAL A 196 -1.14 6.64 0.98
C VAL A 196 -0.40 6.89 -0.33
N VAL A 197 -1.12 7.11 -1.41
CA VAL A 197 -0.53 7.32 -2.73
C VAL A 197 -1.13 8.51 -3.43
N THR A 198 -0.35 9.15 -4.29
CA THR A 198 -0.81 10.21 -5.18
C THR A 198 -0.22 10.00 -6.57
N GLY A 199 -1.07 9.58 -7.52
CA GLY A 199 -0.64 9.43 -8.92
C GLY A 199 -0.33 10.74 -9.63
N SER A 200 -0.94 11.85 -9.20
CA SER A 200 -0.71 13.15 -9.85
C SER A 200 0.64 13.76 -9.52
N ARG A 201 1.14 13.54 -8.29
CA ARG A 201 2.50 13.92 -7.88
C ARG A 201 3.50 12.78 -7.99
N LYS A 202 3.00 11.58 -8.29
CA LYS A 202 3.78 10.35 -8.46
C LYS A 202 4.60 10.00 -7.22
N VAL A 203 3.94 10.07 -6.07
CA VAL A 203 4.54 9.85 -4.75
C VAL A 203 3.73 8.83 -3.98
N SER A 204 4.43 7.97 -3.26
CA SER A 204 3.88 7.00 -2.31
C SER A 204 4.41 7.30 -0.91
N CYS A 205 3.53 7.23 0.09
CA CYS A 205 3.85 7.48 1.49
C CYS A 205 3.48 6.26 2.32
N VAL A 206 4.44 5.75 3.07
CA VAL A 206 4.30 4.53 3.87
C VAL A 206 4.42 4.87 5.35
N LEU A 207 3.41 4.49 6.12
CA LEU A 207 3.41 4.54 7.58
C LEU A 207 3.82 3.17 8.13
N PHE A 208 4.81 3.15 9.01
CA PHE A 208 5.31 1.93 9.64
C PHE A 208 4.58 1.60 10.94
N SER A 209 4.72 0.38 11.44
CA SER A 209 4.04 -0.15 12.63
C SER A 209 4.32 0.63 13.91
N THR A 210 5.46 1.33 13.98
CA THR A 210 5.82 2.23 15.08
C THR A 210 4.92 3.46 15.17
N LYS A 211 4.15 3.77 14.11
CA LYS A 211 3.30 4.95 13.94
C LYS A 211 4.02 6.31 14.01
N SER A 212 5.30 6.32 14.34
CA SER A 212 6.16 7.50 14.36
C SER A 212 7.03 7.61 13.10
N LEU A 213 7.28 6.50 12.42
CA LEU A 213 8.08 6.47 11.19
C LEU A 213 7.16 6.53 9.98
N VAL A 214 7.40 7.54 9.16
CA VAL A 214 6.77 7.74 7.84
C VAL A 214 7.89 7.91 6.83
N ARG A 215 7.80 7.22 5.70
CA ARG A 215 8.72 7.43 4.57
C ARG A 215 7.96 7.81 3.31
N LEU A 216 8.58 8.67 2.53
CA LEU A 216 8.09 9.14 1.25
C LEU A 216 8.95 8.49 0.16
N TYR A 217 8.30 8.00 -0.90
CA TYR A 217 8.91 7.35 -2.04
C TYR A 217 8.45 8.08 -3.30
N GLU A 218 9.40 8.54 -4.10
CA GLU A 218 9.12 9.08 -5.43
C GLU A 218 9.07 7.91 -6.41
N MET A 219 7.95 7.77 -7.13
CA MET A 219 7.66 6.57 -7.93
C MET A 219 8.12 6.67 -9.39
N ASP A 220 8.77 7.78 -9.72
CA ASP A 220 9.01 8.24 -11.09
C ASP A 220 10.49 8.52 -11.36
N ALA A 221 11.31 8.43 -10.31
CA ALA A 221 12.74 8.33 -10.42
C ALA A 221 13.04 6.85 -10.66
N ASP A 222 13.62 6.53 -11.81
CA ASP A 222 14.40 5.30 -11.95
C ASP A 222 15.53 5.42 -10.92
N GLU A 223 15.29 4.91 -9.70
CA GLU A 223 16.26 4.96 -8.61
C GLU A 223 17.44 4.05 -8.98
N GLU A 224 18.44 4.64 -9.63
CA GLU A 224 19.84 4.26 -9.55
C GLU A 224 20.31 4.41 -8.09
N GLU A 225 19.74 3.65 -7.16
CA GLU A 225 20.36 3.44 -5.85
C GLU A 225 21.37 2.30 -6.03
N GLU A 226 22.59 2.67 -6.47
CA GLU A 226 23.79 1.93 -6.10
C GLU A 226 23.78 1.77 -4.58
N GLU A 227 23.94 0.52 -4.12
CA GLU A 227 24.10 0.15 -2.73
C GLU A 227 25.29 0.94 -2.14
N GLU A 228 25.04 2.07 -1.47
CA GLU A 228 26.02 2.64 -0.56
C GLU A 228 26.09 1.74 0.68
N GLU A 229 27.03 0.79 0.58
CA GLU A 229 27.55 0.02 1.70
C GLU A 229 27.84 0.93 2.89
N THR A 230 27.32 0.49 4.02
CA THR A 230 27.72 0.81 5.39
C THR A 230 29.14 1.34 5.55
N GLU A 231 29.30 2.57 6.03
CA GLU A 231 30.37 2.95 6.99
C GLU A 231 30.18 4.41 7.46
N HIS A 232 29.38 4.61 8.51
CA HIS A 232 29.69 5.66 9.49
C HIS A 232 29.30 5.20 10.88
N GLU A 233 30.19 4.36 11.41
CA GLU A 233 30.43 4.18 12.83
C GLU A 233 30.64 5.55 13.52
N GLU A 234 29.98 5.69 14.66
CA GLU A 234 30.57 6.20 15.90
C GLU A 234 31.48 7.45 15.83
N SER A 235 30.87 8.65 15.87
CA SER A 235 31.57 9.84 16.42
C SER A 235 30.62 10.86 17.05
N MET A 236 29.82 10.42 18.03
CA MET A 236 29.18 11.34 18.98
C MET A 236 29.32 10.85 20.41
N LYS A 237 30.56 10.64 20.86
CA LYS A 237 30.95 10.74 22.27
C LYS A 237 32.32 11.42 22.36
N ASP A 238 32.44 12.28 23.36
CA ASP A 238 33.64 13.02 23.79
C ASP A 238 34.02 14.28 23.04
N ALA A 239 33.21 15.33 23.25
CA ALA A 239 33.64 16.71 23.17
C ALA A 239 33.35 17.45 24.48
N ARG A 240 33.91 17.00 25.62
CA ARG A 240 34.05 17.83 26.84
C ARG A 240 35.27 17.38 27.68
N LYS A 241 36.18 18.34 27.89
CA LYS A 241 37.37 18.37 28.79
C LYS A 241 38.67 17.85 28.17
N ASP A 242 39.56 18.77 27.78
CA ASP A 242 40.60 19.18 28.73
C ASP A 242 41.12 20.58 28.40
N ASP A 243 41.26 21.36 29.48
CA ASP A 243 41.75 22.73 29.53
C ASP A 243 43.29 22.75 29.51
N MET A 244 43.81 23.65 28.68
CA MET A 244 44.83 24.67 29.01
C MET A 244 46.08 24.32 29.85
N LEU A 245 47.22 24.61 29.22
CA LEU A 245 48.51 25.11 29.75
C LEU A 245 49.54 24.07 30.24
N SER A 246 50.57 23.86 29.40
CA SER A 246 51.92 23.50 29.85
C SER A 246 52.87 24.66 29.52
N ASP A 247 53.35 25.33 30.56
CA ASP A 247 54.44 26.31 30.49
C ASP A 247 55.76 25.60 30.14
N GLU A 248 56.43 26.07 29.08
CA GLU A 248 57.83 25.75 28.79
C GLU A 248 58.75 26.61 29.66
N GLU A 249 59.38 26.01 30.68
CA GLU A 249 60.55 26.60 31.32
C GLU A 249 61.81 26.25 30.52
N VAL A 250 62.43 27.28 29.94
CA VAL A 250 63.70 27.24 29.23
C VAL A 250 64.85 27.21 30.25
N GLU A 251 65.54 26.07 30.36
CA GLU A 251 66.82 25.97 31.08
C GLU A 251 67.93 26.73 30.34
N ILE A 252 68.50 27.73 31.00
CA ILE A 252 69.69 28.46 30.56
C ILE A 252 70.91 27.85 31.25
N ASP A 253 71.76 27.28 30.41
CA ASP A 253 73.08 26.72 30.69
C ASP A 253 74.03 27.76 31.34
N LYS A 254 74.78 27.35 32.37
CA LYS A 254 75.85 28.15 32.98
C LYS A 254 77.17 27.37 32.97
N PRO A 255 78.29 28.01 32.59
CA PRO A 255 79.58 27.33 32.44
C PRO A 255 80.39 27.21 33.75
N ASP A 256 81.30 26.24 33.72
CA ASP A 256 82.26 25.81 34.77
C ASP A 256 83.10 26.90 35.46
N LYS A 257 83.40 26.63 36.74
CA LYS A 257 84.61 26.94 37.57
C LYS A 257 84.26 26.59 39.03
N VAL A 258 85.03 25.84 39.85
CA VAL A 258 86.44 25.46 39.95
C VAL A 258 86.51 24.06 40.56
#